data_AF-A0A8X6VV61-F1
#
_entry.id   AF-A0A8X6VV61-F1
#
_cell.length_a   1.000
_cell.length_b   1.000
_cell.length_c   1.000
_cell.angle_alpha   90.00
_cell.angle_beta   90.00
_cell.angle_gamma   90.00
#
_symmetry.space_group_name_H-M   'P 1'
#
loop_
_entity.id
_entity.type
_entity.pdbx_description
1 polymer ?
#
loop_
_entity_poly.entity_id
_entity_poly.type
_entity_poly.pdbx_seq_one_letter_code
_entity_poly.pdbx_strand_id
1 'polypeptide(L)'
;NPQVYVETPLHPEKLTVWCALWAGGIIGPYFFKHYEGHKVTVNGDRYRAMITNFFIPELNNHDVQKLWFQQDGATCHTARTPIDLLKDTFGDHLISRFAPVN
;
A
#
# COMPACT_ATOMS: atom_id res chain seq x y z
N ASN A 1 0.27 -49.14 -10.28
CA ASN A 1 -0.29 -47.89 -9.74
C ASN A 1 0.62 -46.74 -10.16
N PRO A 2 0.37 -46.05 -11.29
CA PRO A 2 1.26 -44.97 -11.73
C PRO A 2 0.98 -43.71 -10.90
N GLN A 3 2.03 -43.06 -10.42
CA GLN A 3 1.96 -41.77 -9.77
C GLN A 3 2.30 -40.69 -10.79
N VAL A 4 1.34 -39.81 -11.08
CA VAL A 4 1.55 -38.65 -11.95
C VAL A 4 2.08 -37.51 -11.08
N TYR A 5 3.27 -37.03 -11.43
CA TYR A 5 3.87 -35.85 -10.80
C TYR A 5 3.62 -34.64 -11.70
N VAL A 6 3.03 -33.59 -11.15
CA VAL A 6 2.91 -32.29 -11.80
C VAL A 6 3.93 -31.37 -11.16
N GLU A 7 4.98 -31.03 -11.91
CA GLU A 7 5.94 -30.02 -11.47
C GLU A 7 5.26 -28.65 -11.42
N THR A 8 5.34 -27.99 -10.27
CA THR A 8 4.86 -26.61 -10.09
C THR A 8 6.08 -25.69 -9.96
N PRO A 9 6.11 -24.50 -10.57
CA PRO A 9 7.24 -23.60 -10.45
C PRO A 9 7.57 -23.31 -8.98
N LEU A 10 8.83 -23.48 -8.59
CA LEU A 10 9.30 -23.12 -7.24
C LEU A 10 9.13 -21.61 -6.96
N HIS A 11 9.11 -20.80 -8.02
CA HIS A 11 8.92 -19.36 -7.98
C HIS A 11 7.83 -18.93 -8.97
N PRO A 12 6.54 -19.07 -8.60
CA PRO A 12 5.48 -18.50 -9.41
C PRO A 12 5.65 -16.97 -9.48
N GLU A 13 5.26 -16.38 -10.61
CA GLU A 13 5.22 -14.93 -10.74
C GLU A 13 4.30 -14.34 -9.66
N LYS A 14 4.77 -13.28 -8.99
CA LYS A 14 4.05 -12.61 -7.91
C LYS A 14 3.84 -11.16 -8.27
N LEU A 15 2.61 -10.70 -8.09
CA LEU A 15 2.22 -9.30 -8.25
C LEU A 15 1.87 -8.72 -6.89
N THR A 16 2.51 -7.60 -6.53
CA THR A 16 2.17 -6.89 -5.29
C THR A 16 1.08 -5.88 -5.59
N VAL A 17 0.04 -5.88 -4.76
CA VAL A 17 -1.12 -4.99 -4.89
C VAL A 17 -1.30 -4.22 -3.59
N TRP A 18 -1.76 -2.97 -3.71
CA TRP A 18 -2.23 -2.17 -2.59
C TRP A 18 -3.69 -1.79 -2.78
N CYS A 19 -4.46 -1.77 -1.70
CA CYS A 19 -5.81 -1.24 -1.66
C CYS A 19 -6.12 -0.69 -0.26
N ALA A 20 -6.98 0.33 -0.20
CA ALA A 20 -7.58 0.81 1.03
C ALA A 20 -9.04 0.35 1.11
N LEU A 21 -9.47 0.02 2.32
CA LEU A 21 -10.83 -0.41 2.62
C LEU A 21 -11.45 0.60 3.58
N TRP A 22 -12.68 1.01 3.33
CA TRP A 22 -13.44 1.88 4.21
C TRP A 22 -14.94 1.62 4.09
N ALA A 23 -15.75 2.28 4.92
CA ALA A 23 -17.20 2.04 4.98
C ALA A 23 -17.93 2.25 3.64
N GLY A 24 -17.42 3.13 2.77
CA GLY A 24 -18.00 3.38 1.45
C GLY A 24 -17.42 2.53 0.31
N GLY A 25 -16.51 1.58 0.60
CA GLY A 25 -16.02 0.62 -0.39
C GLY A 25 -14.50 0.47 -0.40
N ILE A 26 -13.96 0.22 -1.59
CA ILE A 26 -12.54 -0.07 -1.84
C ILE A 26 -11.94 1.06 -2.67
N ILE A 27 -10.79 1.59 -2.25
CA ILE A 27 -9.94 2.47 -3.07
C ILE A 27 -8.75 1.65 -3.55
N GLY A 28 -8.58 1.51 -4.86
CA GLY A 28 -7.66 0.53 -5.45
C GLY A 28 -8.36 -0.41 -6.45
N PRO A 29 -7.70 -1.49 -6.88
CA PRO A 29 -6.32 -1.91 -6.56
C PRO A 29 -5.23 -1.10 -7.29
N TYR A 30 -4.14 -0.76 -6.59
CA TYR A 30 -2.91 -0.26 -7.19
C TYR A 30 -1.91 -1.40 -7.38
N PHE A 31 -1.44 -1.61 -8.60
CA PHE A 31 -0.52 -2.68 -8.93
C PHE A 31 0.92 -2.16 -8.99
N PHE A 32 1.81 -2.69 -8.15
CA PHE A 32 3.24 -2.44 -8.28
C PHE A 32 3.81 -3.33 -9.39
N LYS A 33 4.10 -2.73 -10.55
CA LYS A 33 4.63 -3.43 -11.73
C LYS A 33 6.04 -2.95 -12.09
N HIS A 34 6.90 -3.88 -12.50
CA HIS A 34 8.10 -3.57 -13.27
C HIS A 34 7.73 -3.58 -14.76
N TYR A 35 8.42 -2.83 -15.61
CA TYR A 35 8.14 -2.78 -17.05
C TYR A 35 8.24 -4.16 -17.74
N GLU A 36 8.90 -5.12 -17.10
CA GLU A 36 9.15 -6.48 -17.61
C GLU A 36 8.40 -7.58 -16.83
N GLY A 37 7.37 -7.23 -16.05
CA GLY A 37 6.57 -8.22 -15.30
C GLY A 37 7.27 -8.84 -14.09
N HIS A 38 8.53 -8.48 -13.83
CA HIS A 38 9.29 -8.96 -12.66
C HIS A 38 8.69 -8.47 -11.32
N LYS A 39 8.89 -9.30 -10.29
CA LYS A 39 8.52 -8.98 -8.90
C LYS A 39 9.13 -7.66 -8.47
N VAL A 40 8.29 -6.70 -8.09
CA VAL A 40 8.73 -5.42 -7.53
C VAL A 40 8.70 -5.46 -6.01
N THR A 41 9.84 -5.19 -5.40
CA THR A 41 9.91 -4.88 -3.97
C THR A 41 9.34 -3.48 -3.73
N VAL A 42 8.33 -3.38 -2.87
CA VAL A 42 7.78 -2.09 -2.44
C VAL A 42 8.72 -1.53 -1.38
N ASN A 43 9.45 -0.47 -1.73
CA ASN A 43 10.26 0.32 -0.81
C ASN A 43 9.53 1.62 -0.43
N GLY A 44 10.13 2.43 0.44
CA GLY A 44 9.54 3.69 0.88
C GLY A 44 9.25 4.65 -0.27
N ASP A 45 10.10 4.75 -1.28
CA ASP A 45 9.91 5.65 -2.41
C ASP A 45 8.75 5.23 -3.32
N ARG A 46 8.65 3.93 -3.63
CA ARG A 46 7.53 3.38 -4.41
C ARG A 46 6.23 3.49 -3.64
N TYR A 47 6.27 3.27 -2.31
CA TYR A 47 5.11 3.45 -1.46
C TYR A 47 4.66 4.92 -1.43
N ARG A 48 5.59 5.85 -1.22
CA ARG A 48 5.32 7.29 -1.29
C ARG A 48 4.72 7.68 -2.64
N ALA A 49 5.32 7.24 -3.75
CA ALA A 49 4.84 7.54 -5.09
C ALA A 49 3.40 7.04 -5.31
N MET A 50 3.07 5.85 -4.81
CA MET A 50 1.71 5.33 -4.82
C MET A 50 0.76 6.21 -3.99
N ILE A 51 1.14 6.58 -2.76
CA ILE A 51 0.31 7.45 -1.91
C ILE A 51 0.06 8.80 -2.59
N THR A 52 1.11 9.47 -3.10
CA THR A 52 1.02 10.79 -3.73
C THR A 52 0.23 10.77 -5.04
N ASN A 53 0.52 9.82 -5.92
CA ASN A 53 0.04 9.88 -7.30
C ASN A 53 -1.25 9.09 -7.53
N PHE A 54 -1.61 8.20 -6.60
CA PHE A 54 -2.80 7.36 -6.70
C PHE A 54 -3.74 7.58 -5.52
N PHE A 55 -3.31 7.27 -4.29
CA PHE A 55 -4.24 7.24 -3.15
C PHE A 55 -4.81 8.61 -2.78
N ILE A 56 -3.98 9.63 -2.62
CA ILE A 56 -4.44 10.98 -2.25
C ILE A 56 -5.42 11.56 -3.29
N PRO A 57 -5.16 11.47 -4.61
CA PRO A 57 -6.13 11.87 -5.62
C PRO A 57 -7.51 11.20 -5.51
N GLU A 58 -7.56 9.91 -5.16
CA GLU A 58 -8.83 9.19 -4.94
C GLU A 58 -9.61 9.74 -3.74
N LEU A 59 -8.95 10.43 -2.81
CA LEU A 59 -9.58 11.08 -1.66
C LEU A 59 -10.22 12.44 -1.96
N ASN A 60 -10.04 13.00 -3.16
CA ASN A 60 -10.50 14.36 -3.48
C ASN A 60 -12.01 14.57 -3.31
N ASN A 61 -12.81 13.52 -3.43
CA ASN A 61 -14.27 13.56 -3.22
C ASN A 61 -14.69 13.20 -1.78
N HIS A 62 -13.73 13.06 -0.87
CA HIS A 62 -13.94 12.65 0.51
C HIS A 62 -13.49 13.75 1.47
N ASP A 63 -14.22 13.88 2.58
CA ASP A 63 -13.81 14.76 3.67
C ASP A 63 -12.70 14.07 4.47
N VAL A 64 -11.45 14.27 4.05
CA VAL A 64 -10.25 13.63 4.63
C VAL A 64 -10.13 13.91 6.14
N GLN A 65 -10.63 15.07 6.61
CA GLN A 65 -10.58 15.45 8.03
C GLN A 65 -11.49 14.58 8.91
N LYS A 66 -12.38 13.78 8.33
CA LYS A 66 -13.24 12.81 9.03
C LYS A 66 -12.74 11.37 8.89
N LEU A 67 -11.67 11.13 8.15
CA LEU A 67 -11.15 9.80 7.87
C LEU A 67 -9.94 9.50 8.75
N TRP A 68 -9.92 8.30 9.32
CA TRP A 68 -8.73 7.74 9.94
C TRP A 68 -7.99 6.87 8.93
N PHE A 69 -6.68 7.10 8.81
CA PHE A 69 -5.81 6.23 8.04
C PHE A 69 -5.04 5.29 8.97
N GLN A 70 -5.09 3.99 8.69
CA GLN A 70 -4.37 2.96 9.43
C GLN A 70 -3.53 2.11 8.49
N GLN A 71 -2.28 1.85 8.87
CA GLN A 71 -1.39 0.92 8.18
C GLN A 71 -0.55 0.11 9.17
N ASP A 72 -0.04 -1.05 8.73
CA ASP A 72 0.81 -1.91 9.54
C ASP A 72 2.25 -1.35 9.68
N GLY A 73 3.09 -2.09 10.42
CA GLY A 73 4.47 -1.70 10.70
C GLY A 73 5.49 -2.11 9.65
N ALA A 74 5.10 -2.39 8.40
CA ALA A 74 6.02 -2.79 7.35
C ALA A 74 7.06 -1.69 7.05
N THR A 75 8.30 -2.08 6.75
CA THR A 75 9.43 -1.15 6.62
C THR A 75 9.18 -0.02 5.63
N CYS A 76 8.50 -0.29 4.51
CA CYS A 76 8.16 0.73 3.52
C CYS A 76 7.09 1.71 4.00
N HIS A 77 6.14 1.26 4.83
CA HIS A 77 5.06 2.06 5.40
C HIS A 77 5.57 2.99 6.51
N THR A 78 6.60 2.55 7.23
CA THR A 78 7.20 3.29 8.34
C THR A 78 8.39 4.16 7.94
N ALA A 79 8.71 4.22 6.65
CA ALA A 79 9.74 5.12 6.15
C ALA A 79 9.32 6.57 6.42
N ARG A 80 10.30 7.43 6.72
CA ARG A 80 10.03 8.82 7.14
C ARG A 80 9.20 9.59 6.12
N THR A 81 9.58 9.51 4.84
CA THR A 81 8.93 10.31 3.79
C THR A 81 7.46 9.95 3.55
N PRO A 82 7.06 8.65 3.46
CA PRO A 82 5.63 8.29 3.47
C PRO A 82 4.88 8.71 4.74
N ILE A 83 5.49 8.55 5.91
CA ILE A 83 4.85 8.92 7.19
C ILE A 83 4.59 10.42 7.25
N ASP A 84 5.57 11.26 6.88
CA ASP A 84 5.42 12.71 6.87
C ASP A 84 4.31 13.15 5.89
N LEU A 85 4.25 12.56 4.69
CA LEU A 85 3.17 12.79 3.73
C LEU A 85 1.78 12.41 4.27
N LEU A 86 1.67 11.26 4.95
CA LEU A 86 0.41 10.81 5.54
C LEU A 86 -0.01 11.70 6.71
N LYS A 87 0.94 12.22 7.50
CA LYS A 87 0.65 13.22 8.55
C LYS A 87 0.15 14.53 7.96
N ASP A 88 0.78 15.01 6.90
CA ASP A 88 0.33 16.24 6.22
C ASP A 88 -1.09 16.08 5.65
N THR A 89 -1.46 14.86 5.26
CA THR A 89 -2.78 14.56 4.68
C THR A 89 -3.87 14.34 5.74
N PHE A 90 -3.60 13.53 6.76
CA PHE A 90 -4.59 13.05 7.74
C PHE A 90 -4.48 13.74 9.11
N GLY A 91 -3.43 14.51 9.36
CA GLY A 91 -3.16 15.15 10.65
C GLY A 91 -3.06 14.12 11.78
N ASP A 92 -3.79 14.36 12.86
CA ASP A 92 -3.86 13.49 14.03
C ASP A 92 -4.66 12.19 13.76
N HIS A 93 -5.33 12.06 12.61
CA HIS A 93 -6.10 10.87 12.24
C HIS A 93 -5.24 9.78 11.57
N LEU A 94 -4.01 9.59 12.04
CA LEU A 94 -3.05 8.61 11.51
C LEU A 94 -2.66 7.57 12.57
N ILE A 95 -2.99 6.30 12.32
CA ILE A 95 -2.58 5.16 13.13
C ILE A 95 -1.48 4.41 12.38
N SER A 96 -0.22 4.64 12.77
CA SER A 96 0.93 3.95 12.19
C SER A 96 2.10 3.87 13.16
N ARG A 97 3.02 2.94 12.94
CA ARG A 97 4.28 2.87 13.68
C ARG A 97 5.13 4.12 13.33
N PHE A 98 5.58 4.83 14.37
CA PHE A 98 6.27 6.13 14.29
C PHE A 98 5.39 7.33 13.87
N ALA A 99 4.06 7.16 13.85
CA ALA A 99 3.16 8.30 14.00
C ALA A 99 3.19 8.78 15.48
N PRO A 100 2.90 10.07 15.74
CA PRO A 100 2.64 10.57 17.09
C PRO A 100 1.60 9.68 17.78
N VAL A 101 1.81 9.42 19.06
CA VAL A 101 0.77 8.83 19.90
C VAL A 101 -0.09 9.99 20.36
N ASN A 102 -1.35 10.03 19.92
CA ASN A 102 -2.35 10.96 20.46
C ASN A 102 -2.63 10.66 21.93
#